data_AF-A0A355QF00-F1
#
_entry.id   AF-A0A355QF00-F1
#
_cell.length_a   1.000
_cell.length_b   1.000
_cell.length_c   1.000
_cell.angle_alpha   90.00
_cell.angle_beta   90.00
_cell.angle_gamma   90.00
#
_symmetry.space_group_name_H-M   'P 1'
#
loop_
_entity.id
_entity.type
_entity.pdbx_description
1 polymer ?
#
loop_
_entity_poly.entity_id
_entity_poly.type
_entity_poly.pdbx_seq_one_letter_code
_entity_poly.pdbx_strand_id
1 'polypeptide(L)' 'DPIVIDSTALLAAPEAVLRTLCGRLGLAFDPGMLSWPAGPKPEDGVWAEHWYASTHRSTGFESGHPSTEPAPEHLR' A
#
# COMPACT_ATOMS: atom_id res chain seq x y z
N ASP A 1 -15.19 -14.73 -7.46
CA ASP A 1 -13.73 -14.78 -7.29
C ASP A 1 -13.21 -13.50 -6.64
N PRO A 2 -12.46 -13.59 -5.52
CA PRO A 2 -11.88 -12.41 -4.90
C PRO A 2 -10.78 -11.81 -5.78
N ILE A 3 -10.62 -10.48 -5.71
CA ILE A 3 -9.47 -9.80 -6.28
C ILE A 3 -8.34 -9.88 -5.26
N VAL A 4 -7.22 -10.49 -5.64
CA VAL A 4 -6.00 -10.56 -4.83
C VAL A 4 -4.94 -9.69 -5.50
N ILE A 5 -4.26 -8.87 -4.72
CA ILE A 5 -3.17 -7.99 -5.17
C ILE A 5 -1.89 -8.44 -4.47
N ASP A 6 -0.85 -8.71 -5.26
CA ASP A 6 0.50 -8.92 -4.77
C ASP A 6 1.11 -7.56 -4.39
N SER A 7 1.54 -7.42 -3.14
CA SER A 7 2.11 -6.16 -2.63
C SER A 7 3.45 -5.83 -3.28
N THR A 8 4.28 -6.81 -3.63
CA THR A 8 5.55 -6.60 -4.34
C THR A 8 5.29 -6.04 -5.73
N ALA A 9 4.33 -6.61 -6.46
CA ALA A 9 3.92 -6.10 -7.76
C ALA A 9 3.33 -4.69 -7.67
N LEU A 10 2.50 -4.43 -6.66
CA LEU A 10 1.93 -3.10 -6.40
C LEU A 10 3.03 -2.07 -6.15
N LEU A 11 4.00 -2.36 -5.28
CA LEU A 11 5.08 -1.41 -4.97
C LEU A 11 6.06 -1.23 -6.14
N ALA A 12 6.23 -2.24 -7.01
CA ALA A 12 7.07 -2.14 -8.19
C ALA A 12 6.44 -1.30 -9.32
N ALA A 13 5.12 -1.36 -9.48
CA ALA A 13 4.39 -0.62 -10.52
C ALA A 13 2.99 -0.16 -10.07
N PRO A 14 2.88 0.82 -9.15
CA PRO A 14 1.60 1.16 -8.51
C PRO A 14 0.49 1.55 -9.49
N GLU A 15 0.80 2.41 -10.45
CA GLU A 15 -0.19 2.88 -11.44
C GLU A 15 -0.75 1.73 -12.29
N ALA A 16 0.12 0.84 -12.78
CA ALA A 16 -0.30 -0.27 -13.63
C ALA A 16 -1.22 -1.25 -12.88
N VAL A 17 -0.87 -1.57 -11.64
CA VAL A 17 -1.67 -2.46 -10.79
C VAL A 17 -3.00 -1.80 -10.41
N LEU A 18 -3.00 -0.52 -10.03
CA LEU A 18 -4.23 0.21 -9.67
C LEU A 18 -5.16 0.40 -10.86
N ARG A 19 -4.65 0.67 -12.07
CA ARG A 19 -5.48 0.70 -13.29
C ARG A 19 -6.15 -0.64 -13.56
N THR A 20 -5.42 -1.74 -13.38
CA THR A 20 -5.96 -3.09 -13.53
C THR A 20 -7.05 -3.37 -12.50
N LEU A 21 -6.82 -2.97 -11.24
CA LEU A 21 -7.80 -3.08 -10.16
C LEU A 21 -9.08 -2.28 -10.48
N CYS A 22 -8.95 -1.00 -10.83
CA CYS A 22 -10.06 -0.13 -11.21
C CYS A 22 -10.87 -0.74 -12.36
N GLY A 23 -10.21 -1.24 -13.40
CA GLY A 23 -10.87 -1.92 -14.52
C GLY A 23 -11.68 -3.16 -14.09
N ARG A 24 -11.14 -3.98 -13.17
CA ARG A 24 -11.87 -5.15 -12.63
C ARG A 24 -13.05 -4.76 -11.73
N LEU A 25 -12.96 -3.62 -11.05
CA LEU A 25 -14.01 -3.10 -10.18
C LEU A 25 -15.06 -2.27 -10.92
N GLY A 26 -14.85 -1.93 -12.20
CA GLY A 26 -15.71 -1.00 -12.93
C GLY A 26 -15.60 0.45 -12.46
N LEU A 27 -14.46 0.82 -11.87
CA LEU A 27 -14.17 2.18 -11.39
C LEU A 27 -13.25 2.91 -12.37
N ALA A 28 -13.38 4.24 -12.42
CA ALA A 28 -12.38 5.07 -13.07
C ALA A 28 -11.09 5.10 -12.23
N PHE A 29 -9.93 5.09 -12.90
CA PHE A 29 -8.66 5.36 -12.25
C PHE A 29 -8.54 6.85 -11.90
N ASP A 30 -8.08 7.15 -10.69
CA ASP A 30 -7.79 8.51 -10.23
C ASP A 30 -6.27 8.66 -10.00
N PRO A 31 -5.57 9.60 -10.67
CA PRO A 31 -4.17 9.90 -10.40
C PRO A 31 -3.86 10.23 -8.93
N GLY A 32 -4.84 10.76 -8.18
CA GLY A 32 -4.74 11.00 -6.74
C GLY A 32 -4.55 9.74 -5.89
N MET A 33 -4.76 8.55 -6.44
CA MET A 33 -4.43 7.29 -5.77
C MET A 33 -2.92 7.08 -5.59
N LEU A 34 -2.09 7.77 -6.38
CA LEU A 34 -0.62 7.61 -6.37
C LEU A 34 0.09 8.57 -5.41
N SER A 35 -0.59 9.64 -4.97
CA SER A 35 0.02 10.66 -4.12
C SER A 35 -0.97 11.25 -3.14
N TRP A 36 -0.51 11.47 -1.91
CA TRP A 36 -1.32 12.02 -0.83
C TRP A 36 -0.52 12.98 0.04
N PRO A 37 -1.19 13.91 0.76
CA PRO A 37 -0.52 14.76 1.72
C PRO A 37 -0.03 13.95 2.92
N ALA A 38 1.23 14.17 3.29
CA ALA A 38 1.79 13.71 4.55
C ALA A 38 1.03 14.31 5.75
N GLY A 39 1.15 13.63 6.88
CA GLY A 39 0.62 14.05 8.17
C GLY A 39 -0.52 13.16 8.68
N PRO A 40 -0.93 13.40 9.94
CA PRO A 40 -2.00 12.66 10.58
C PRO A 40 -3.37 12.96 9.96
N LYS A 41 -4.30 12.03 10.15
CA LYS A 41 -5.72 12.19 9.85
C LYS A 41 -6.51 12.33 11.15
N PRO A 42 -7.62 13.09 11.16
CA PRO A 42 -8.48 13.23 12.35
C PRO A 42 -8.95 11.90 12.93
N GLU A 43 -9.03 10.86 12.10
CA GLU A 43 -9.55 9.54 12.43
C GLU A 43 -8.48 8.56 12.94
N ASP A 44 -7.19 8.94 13.00
CA ASP A 44 -6.09 8.01 13.33
C ASP A 44 -6.12 7.48 14.78
N GLY A 45 -6.85 8.16 15.67
CA GLY A 45 -7.06 7.72 17.04
C GLY A 45 -5.81 7.69 17.92
N VAL A 46 -5.93 7.05 19.09
CA VAL A 46 -4.89 7.09 20.14
C VAL A 46 -3.60 6.33 19.77
N TRP A 47 -3.66 5.39 18.83
CA TRP A 47 -2.50 4.58 18.43
C TRP A 47 -1.58 5.28 17.43
N ALA A 48 -2.02 6.41 16.88
CA ALA A 48 -1.30 7.14 15.84
C ALA A 48 0.13 7.51 16.27
N GLU A 49 0.29 8.00 17.50
CA GLU A 49 1.59 8.41 18.04
C GLU A 49 2.57 7.24 18.23
N HIS A 50 2.05 6.01 18.35
CA HIS A 50 2.86 4.83 18.57
C HIS A 50 3.23 4.13 17.27
N TRP A 51 2.30 4.04 16.31
CA TRP A 51 2.44 3.11 15.17
C TRP A 51 2.47 3.80 13.80
N TYR A 52 1.97 5.04 13.66
CA TYR A 52 1.72 5.62 12.33
C TYR A 52 2.81 6.57 11.84
N ALA A 53 3.92 6.68 12.55
CA ALA A 53 5.01 7.58 12.17
C ALA A 53 5.50 7.38 10.71
N SER A 54 5.54 6.14 10.21
CA SER A 54 5.90 5.88 8.81
C SER A 54 4.79 6.33 7.85
N THR A 55 3.55 5.95 8.13
CA THR A 55 2.38 6.32 7.33
C THR A 55 2.22 7.84 7.24
N HIS A 56 2.38 8.56 8.35
CA HIS A 56 2.32 10.02 8.38
C HIS A 56 3.42 10.71 7.58
N ARG A 57 4.58 10.08 7.39
CA ARG A 57 5.64 10.64 6.54
C ARG A 57 5.45 10.34 5.05
N SER A 58 4.69 9.29 4.72
CA SER A 58 4.47 8.88 3.34
C SER A 58 3.65 9.92 2.56
N THR A 59 3.96 10.05 1.27
CA THR A 59 3.21 10.89 0.31
C THR A 59 2.82 10.14 -0.95
N GLY A 60 3.03 8.83 -0.98
CA GLY A 60 2.87 7.94 -2.13
C GLY A 60 3.39 6.54 -1.81
N PHE A 61 3.37 5.67 -2.82
CA PHE A 61 3.96 4.34 -2.71
C PHE A 61 5.49 4.42 -2.72
N GLU A 62 6.14 3.69 -1.81
CA GLU A 62 7.59 3.57 -1.72
C GLU A 62 8.00 2.13 -2.05
N SER A 63 9.17 1.95 -2.66
CA SER A 63 9.71 0.62 -2.92
C SER A 63 9.83 -0.16 -1.61
N GLY A 64 9.17 -1.31 -1.53
CA GLY A 64 9.21 -2.14 -0.34
C GLY A 64 10.63 -2.61 -0.01
N HIS A 65 10.92 -2.75 1.28
CA HIS A 65 12.12 -3.43 1.73
C HIS A 65 11.81 -4.94 1.84
N PRO A 66 12.41 -5.79 0.99
CA PRO A 66 12.21 -7.23 1.11
C PRO A 66 12.72 -7.71 2.47
N SER A 67 11.93 -8.57 3.13
CA SER A 67 12.41 -9.23 4.33
C SER A 67 13.65 -10.05 3.99
N THR A 68 14.69 -9.90 4.80
CA THR A 68 15.91 -10.71 4.70
C THR A 68 15.85 -11.95 5.59
N GLU A 69 14.83 -12.04 6.46
CA GLU A 69 14.62 -13.23 7.27
C GLU A 69 14.00 -14.35 6.43
N PRO A 70 14.58 -15.56 6.49
CA PRO A 70 14.01 -16.71 5.79
C PRO A 70 12.66 -17.07 6.39
N ALA A 71 11.73 -17.51 5.54
CA ALA A 71 10.47 -18.07 6.02
C ALA A 71 10.73 -19.24 6.98
N PRO A 72 9.99 -19.34 8.10
CA PRO A 72 10.06 -20.48 9.01
C PRO A 72 9.90 -21.80 8.25
N GLU A 73 10.65 -22.84 8.64
CA GLU A 73 10.72 -24.11 7.90
C GLU A 73 9.37 -24.82 7.76
N HIS A 74 8.48 -24.67 8.76
CA HIS A 74 7.13 -25.25 8.75
C HIS A 74 6.15 -24.53 7.82
N LEU A 75 6.54 -23.41 7.21
CA LEU A 75 5.75 -22.64 6.24
C LEU A 75 6.32 -22.76 4.81
N ARG A 76 7.34 -23.60 4.61
CA ARG A 76 7.91 -23.86 3.29
C ARG A 76 7.12 -24.90 2.50
#